data_AF-T1CV01-F1
#
_entry.id   AF-T1CV01-F1
#
_cell.length_a   1.000
_cell.length_b   1.000
_cell.length_c   1.000
_cell.angle_alpha   90.00
_cell.angle_beta   90.00
_cell.angle_gamma   90.00
#
_symmetry.space_group_name_H-M   'P 1'
#
loop_
_entity.id
_entity.type
_entity.pdbx_description
1 polymer ?
#
loop_
_entity_poly.entity_id
_entity_poly.type
_entity_poly.pdbx_seq_one_letter_code
_entity_poly.pdbx_strand_id
1 'polypeptide(L)' 'ILDDGGDATLLMHLGARAESDPRAIAKPASEEEESLFAAIGARLKADPKWYSERLGRIRGVTEETTTGVKR' A
#
# COMPACT_ATOMS: atom_id res chain seq x y z
N ILE A 1 2.97 10.49 -7.41
CA ILE A 1 1.58 9.98 -7.39
C ILE A 1 0.68 11.21 -7.35
N LEU A 2 -0.41 11.19 -8.12
CA LEU A 2 -1.52 12.10 -7.90
C LEU A 2 -2.59 11.26 -7.21
N ASP A 3 -2.89 11.60 -5.96
CA ASP A 3 -3.67 10.79 -5.05
C ASP A 3 -4.89 11.59 -4.58
N ASP A 4 -5.98 10.87 -4.35
CA ASP A 4 -7.22 11.41 -3.80
C ASP A 4 -7.71 10.40 -2.76
N GLY A 5 -7.53 10.74 -1.49
CA GLY A 5 -7.85 9.89 -0.35
C GLY A 5 -6.66 9.08 0.17
N GLY A 6 -5.53 9.06 -0.53
CA GLY A 6 -4.27 8.47 -0.06
C GLY A 6 -4.14 6.95 -0.25
N ASP A 7 -5.06 6.30 -0.95
CA ASP A 7 -5.07 4.83 -1.09
C ASP A 7 -3.89 4.32 -1.93
N ALA A 8 -3.48 5.06 -2.96
CA ALA A 8 -2.33 4.68 -3.77
C ALA A 8 -1.03 4.78 -2.95
N THR A 9 -0.91 5.83 -2.15
CA THR A 9 0.22 6.03 -1.25
C THR A 9 0.24 4.97 -0.13
N LEU A 10 -0.93 4.70 0.48
CA LEU A 10 -1.10 3.64 1.48
C LEU A 10 -0.69 2.28 0.93
N LEU A 11 -1.15 1.91 -0.27
CA LEU A 11 -0.81 0.65 -0.92
C LEU A 11 0.70 0.48 -1.06
N MET A 12 1.39 1.52 -1.53
CA MET A 12 2.83 1.46 -1.76
C MET A 12 3.63 1.28 -0.46
N HIS A 13 3.27 2.00 0.60
CA HIS A 13 3.95 1.90 1.89
C HIS A 13 3.60 0.61 2.64
N LEU A 14 2.32 0.22 2.67
CA LEU A 14 1.87 -1.01 3.32
C LEU A 14 2.41 -2.26 2.62
N GLY A 15 2.40 -2.28 1.28
CA GLY A 15 2.97 -3.36 0.49
C GLY A 15 4.47 -3.50 0.71
N ALA A 16 5.23 -2.41 0.71
CA ALA A 16 6.67 -2.44 0.99
C ALA A 16 6.97 -2.92 2.41
N ARG A 17 6.14 -2.55 3.41
CA ARG A 17 6.25 -3.11 4.76
C ARG A 17 6.00 -4.61 4.77
N ALA A 18 4.95 -5.07 4.07
CA ALA A 18 4.56 -6.47 3.99
C ALA A 18 5.62 -7.38 3.31
N GLU A 19 6.49 -6.82 2.47
CA GLU A 19 7.66 -7.55 1.93
C GLU A 19 8.60 -8.04 3.05
N SER A 20 8.77 -7.25 4.10
CA SER A 20 9.67 -7.55 5.22
C SER A 20 8.96 -8.12 6.45
N ASP A 21 7.70 -7.74 6.64
CA ASP A 21 6.85 -8.17 7.75
C ASP A 21 5.46 -8.57 7.23
N PRO A 22 5.26 -9.85 6.87
CA PRO A 22 3.96 -10.35 6.41
C PRO A 22 2.82 -10.15 7.43
N ARG A 23 3.13 -9.90 8.72
CA ARG A 23 2.11 -9.64 9.74
C ARG A 23 1.41 -8.29 9.54
N ALA A 24 2.02 -7.37 8.79
CA ALA A 24 1.44 -6.07 8.48
C ALA A 24 0.09 -6.16 7.73
N ILE A 25 -0.18 -7.28 7.07
CA ILE A 25 -1.42 -7.53 6.30
C ILE A 25 -2.16 -8.80 6.77
N ALA A 26 -1.95 -9.22 8.02
CA ALA A 26 -2.47 -10.49 8.53
C ALA A 26 -3.79 -10.39 9.31
N LYS A 27 -4.23 -9.17 9.67
CA LYS A 27 -5.40 -8.95 10.55
C LYS A 27 -6.24 -7.79 10.02
N PRO A 28 -7.10 -8.01 9.02
CA PRO A 28 -7.99 -6.97 8.52
C PRO A 28 -9.04 -6.62 9.59
N ALA A 29 -9.40 -5.34 9.69
CA ALA A 29 -10.43 -4.81 10.55
C ALA A 29 -11.71 -4.39 9.80
N SER A 30 -11.67 -4.41 8.46
CA SER A 30 -12.81 -4.11 7.58
C SER A 30 -12.77 -4.99 6.32
N GLU A 31 -13.89 -5.05 5.60
CA GLU A 31 -13.98 -5.74 4.29
C GLU A 31 -13.04 -5.12 3.24
N GLU A 32 -12.83 -3.81 3.32
CA GLU A 32 -11.90 -3.06 2.47
C GLU A 32 -10.45 -3.49 2.74
N GLU A 33 -10.07 -3.59 4.02
CA GLU A 33 -8.74 -4.09 4.39
C GLU A 33 -8.55 -5.56 4.00
N GLU A 34 -9.57 -6.40 4.13
CA GLU A 34 -9.50 -7.80 3.69
C GLU A 34 -9.15 -7.89 2.19
N SER A 35 -9.84 -7.10 1.38
CA SER A 35 -9.59 -7.02 -0.07
C SER A 35 -8.19 -6.47 -0.37
N LEU A 36 -7.79 -5.39 0.30
CA LEU A 36 -6.47 -4.79 0.14
C LEU A 36 -5.35 -5.77 0.50
N PHE A 37 -5.48 -6.47 1.64
CA PHE A 37 -4.46 -7.40 2.14
C PHE A 37 -4.33 -8.62 1.24
N ALA A 38 -5.47 -9.16 0.76
CA ALA A 38 -5.48 -10.23 -0.22
C ALA A 38 -4.78 -9.83 -1.52
N ALA A 39 -5.03 -8.62 -2.03
CA ALA A 39 -4.38 -8.09 -3.23
C ALA A 39 -2.87 -7.91 -3.02
N ILE A 40 -2.45 -7.38 -1.86
CA ILE A 40 -1.03 -7.25 -1.53
C ILE A 40 -0.35 -8.62 -1.48
N GLY A 41 -0.94 -9.57 -0.75
CA GLY A 41 -0.41 -10.92 -0.63
C GLY A 41 -0.33 -11.65 -1.98
N ALA A 42 -1.34 -11.51 -2.83
CA ALA A 42 -1.32 -12.07 -4.19
C ALA A 42 -0.19 -11.47 -5.04
N ARG A 43 0.03 -10.16 -4.94
CA ARG A 43 1.12 -9.49 -5.67
C ARG A 43 2.49 -9.94 -5.17
N LEU A 44 2.69 -10.03 -3.85
CA LEU A 44 3.96 -10.48 -3.27
C LEU A 44 4.30 -11.94 -3.60
N LYS A 45 3.29 -12.81 -3.77
CA LYS A 45 3.50 -14.18 -4.26
C LYS A 45 4.02 -14.20 -5.70
N ALA A 46 3.56 -13.28 -6.54
CA ALA A 46 3.99 -13.18 -7.94
C ALA A 46 5.34 -12.47 -8.09
N ASP A 47 5.59 -11.44 -7.28
CA ASP A 47 6.82 -10.65 -7.28
C ASP A 47 7.13 -10.16 -5.84
N PRO A 48 8.08 -10.79 -5.14
CA PRO A 48 8.40 -10.46 -3.75
C PRO A 48 9.00 -9.07 -3.52
N LYS A 49 9.42 -8.35 -4.57
CA LYS A 49 10.02 -7.01 -4.47
C LYS A 49 9.19 -5.94 -5.16
N TRP A 50 7.94 -6.26 -5.49
CA TRP A 50 7.11 -5.43 -6.35
C TRP A 50 6.95 -4.00 -5.82
N TYR A 51 6.74 -3.84 -4.51
CA TYR A 51 6.43 -2.56 -3.88
C TYR A 51 7.69 -1.76 -3.61
N SER A 52 8.73 -2.35 -3.01
CA SER A 52 9.96 -1.60 -2.66
C SER A 52 10.66 -1.03 -3.89
N GLU A 53 10.73 -1.78 -5.00
CA GLU A 53 11.33 -1.29 -6.25
C GLU A 53 10.59 -0.10 -6.87
N ARG A 54 9.26 -0.08 -6.75
CA ARG A 54 8.41 0.98 -7.28
C ARG A 54 8.39 2.18 -6.33
N LEU A 55 8.35 1.93 -5.02
CA LEU A 55 8.39 2.96 -4.00
C LEU A 55 9.67 3.79 -4.11
N GLY A 56 10.82 3.16 -4.34
CA GLY A 56 12.10 3.86 -4.56
C GLY A 56 12.14 4.75 -5.81
N ARG A 57 11.16 4.66 -6.72
CA ARG A 57 11.06 5.49 -7.93
C ARG A 57 10.08 6.66 -7.77
N ILE A 58 9.29 6.68 -6.70
CA ILE A 58 8.33 7.76 -6.44
C ILE A 58 9.09 8.99 -5.94
N ARG A 59 8.98 10.10 -6.66
CA ARG A 59 9.65 11.37 -6.31
C ARG A 59 8.82 12.30 -5.43
N GLY A 60 7.52 12.07 -5.35
CA GLY A 60 6.59 12.91 -4.60
C GLY A 60 5.14 12.48 -4.83
N VAL A 61 4.27 12.96 -3.95
CA VAL A 61 2.82 12.75 -3.99
C VAL A 61 2.14 14.11 -3.91
N THR A 62 1.11 14.32 -4.73
CA THR A 62 0.16 15.43 -4.58
C THR A 62 -1.16 14.82 -4.13
N GLU A 63 -1.73 15.30 -3.03
CA GLU A 63 -2.95 14.80 -2.42
C GLU A 63 -4.01 15.90 -2.42
N GLU A 64 -5.24 15.56 -2.81
CA GLU A 64 -6.33 16.53 -2.99
C GLU A 64 -7.29 16.61 -1.80
N THR A 65 -7.48 15.52 -1.05
CA THR A 65 -8.50 15.47 0.01
C THR A 65 -7.96 15.44 1.43
N THR A 66 -8.76 15.97 2.35
CA THR A 66 -8.40 16.10 3.77
C THR A 66 -8.14 14.75 4.44
N THR A 67 -8.85 13.70 4.03
CA THR A 67 -8.63 12.34 4.55
C THR A 67 -7.26 11.81 4.11
N GLY A 68 -6.90 11.99 2.84
CA GLY A 68 -5.59 11.59 2.34
C GLY A 68 -4.45 12.37 3.00
N VAL A 69 -4.60 13.69 3.19
CA VAL A 69 -3.59 14.53 3.87
C VAL A 69 -3.34 14.09 5.33
N LYS A 70 -4.35 13.54 6.00
CA LYS A 70 -4.25 13.10 7.41
C LYS A 70 -3.51 11.76 7.56
N ARG A 71 -3.52 10.92 6.53
CA ARG A 71 -2.90 9.58 6.53
C ARG A 71 -1.39 9.67 6.43
#